data_AF-A0A6G1L2F4-F1
#
_entry.id   AF-A0A6G1L2F4-F1
#
_cell.length_a   1.000
_cell.length_b   1.000
_cell.length_c   1.000
_cell.angle_alpha   90.00
_cell.angle_beta   90.00
_cell.angle_gamma   90.00
#
_symmetry.space_group_name_H-M   'P 1'
#
loop_
_entity.id
_entity.type
_entity.pdbx_description
1 polymer ?
#
loop_
_entity_poly.entity_id
_entity_poly.type
_entity_poly.pdbx_seq_one_letter_code
_entity_poly.pdbx_strand_id
1 'polypeptide(L)'
;MASTQTQAFRCRHDSGLAPPTKTLQRRLSLMRVQRIRADLTSPRQPTTQRCTCPRCAPTLYSPHRHPADTPRLLNIQGLRFRSHDAWNLANLAAQSFATSHPMTKRQQDALREWKHWWALSTASPAWKQQPKKPRSRKWASASHHSPPPNLWTHDLASLNIQTLARALDLLASIFFLSALTPHLTLHWGNTPPHALPPTHRGLTIFPPHNQNQALILLNPTHPFHVLNPRALLSTLLHEMTHAFLTHYSCPASCTGCQQLYDANIGVTGHGRAWQFLTREIEAAMPRLLGFEGMLGREECFLTELWAQGGWRPGVGCEGGLLGGGREGLVRFRVAGVGRGVDDMEVLRRERRGREARQRGMARRKSFAIGQRRNPFFWPQ
;
A
#
# COMPACT_ATOMS: atom_id res chain seq x y z
N MET A 1 29.17 -18.22 -53.61
CA MET A 1 27.97 -18.91 -53.08
C MET A 1 28.38 -19.61 -51.79
N ALA A 2 28.11 -18.97 -50.65
CA ALA A 2 28.56 -19.42 -49.33
C ALA A 2 27.44 -20.21 -48.63
N SER A 3 27.74 -21.44 -48.23
CA SER A 3 26.87 -22.33 -47.47
C SER A 3 27.20 -22.21 -45.99
N THR A 4 26.33 -21.56 -45.21
CA THR A 4 26.40 -21.49 -43.75
C THR A 4 25.56 -22.61 -43.14
N GLN A 5 26.23 -23.65 -42.61
CA GLN A 5 25.62 -24.64 -41.72
C GLN A 5 25.42 -24.03 -40.32
N THR A 6 24.18 -24.04 -39.83
CA THR A 6 23.83 -23.68 -38.46
C THR A 6 23.77 -24.94 -37.60
N GLN A 7 24.72 -25.13 -36.69
CA GLN A 7 24.64 -26.15 -35.64
C GLN A 7 23.81 -25.62 -34.46
N ALA A 8 22.74 -26.33 -34.12
CA ALA A 8 21.92 -26.07 -32.93
C ALA A 8 22.50 -26.82 -31.72
N PHE A 9 22.85 -26.08 -30.67
CA PHE A 9 23.15 -26.65 -29.35
C PHE A 9 21.84 -27.03 -28.64
N ARG A 10 21.65 -28.34 -28.40
CA ARG A 10 20.63 -28.87 -27.47
C ARG A 10 21.27 -29.01 -26.08
N CYS A 11 20.81 -28.23 -25.10
CA CYS A 11 21.06 -28.52 -23.69
C CYS A 11 20.07 -29.57 -23.18
N ARG A 12 20.55 -30.79 -22.91
CA ARG A 12 19.86 -31.76 -22.04
C ARG A 12 20.05 -31.32 -20.60
N HIS A 13 18.97 -31.08 -19.87
CA HIS A 13 18.98 -31.03 -18.41
C HIS A 13 18.46 -32.37 -17.88
N ASP A 14 19.38 -33.31 -17.67
CA ASP A 14 19.24 -34.29 -16.61
C ASP A 14 19.98 -33.74 -15.39
N SER A 15 19.22 -33.41 -14.34
CA SER A 15 19.80 -33.23 -13.01
C SER A 15 18.81 -33.79 -12.00
N GLY A 16 18.83 -35.12 -11.86
CA GLY A 16 18.24 -35.85 -10.75
C GLY A 16 19.00 -35.57 -9.46
N LEU A 17 18.90 -34.35 -8.94
CA LEU A 17 19.30 -34.04 -7.57
C LEU A 17 18.06 -34.02 -6.70
N ALA A 18 18.04 -34.92 -5.73
CA ALA A 18 16.99 -34.98 -4.71
C ALA A 18 16.87 -33.62 -4.00
N PRO A 19 15.64 -33.19 -3.65
CA PRO A 19 15.44 -31.92 -2.97
C PRO A 19 16.21 -31.89 -1.64
N PRO A 20 16.81 -30.75 -1.28
CA PRO A 20 17.59 -30.63 -0.05
C PRO A 20 16.70 -30.94 1.16
N THR A 21 17.21 -31.79 2.04
CA THR A 21 16.51 -32.15 3.28
C THR A 21 16.19 -30.89 4.09
N LYS A 22 15.09 -30.91 4.87
CA LYS A 22 14.64 -29.78 5.72
C LYS A 22 15.78 -29.22 6.61
N THR A 23 16.73 -30.07 6.98
CA THR A 23 17.93 -29.72 7.75
C THR A 23 18.91 -28.84 6.97
N LEU A 24 19.14 -29.12 5.68
CA LEU A 24 20.03 -28.32 4.83
C LEU A 24 19.40 -26.94 4.55
N GLN A 25 18.09 -26.89 4.35
CA GLN A 25 17.35 -25.65 4.13
C GLN A 25 17.43 -24.73 5.36
N ARG A 26 17.27 -25.29 6.57
CA ARG A 26 17.42 -24.56 7.84
C ARG A 26 18.85 -24.04 8.06
N ARG A 27 19.86 -24.83 7.68
CA ARG A 27 21.28 -24.44 7.79
C ARG A 27 21.65 -23.32 6.82
N LEU A 28 21.13 -23.35 5.60
CA LEU A 28 21.29 -22.29 4.60
C LEU A 28 20.58 -20.99 5.02
N SER A 29 19.39 -21.08 5.62
CA SER A 29 18.69 -19.92 6.19
C SER A 29 19.48 -19.29 7.35
N LEU A 30 20.03 -20.10 8.26
CA LEU A 30 20.85 -19.62 9.39
C LEU A 30 22.16 -18.96 8.91
N MET A 31 22.83 -19.53 7.91
CA MET A 31 24.05 -18.94 7.35
C MET A 31 23.78 -17.61 6.63
N ARG A 32 22.60 -17.45 6.01
CA ARG A 32 22.19 -16.19 5.38
C ARG A 32 21.93 -15.10 6.41
N VAL A 33 21.32 -15.44 7.55
CA VAL A 33 21.11 -14.51 8.69
C VAL A 33 22.44 -14.13 9.36
N GLN A 34 23.38 -15.07 9.50
CA GLN A 34 24.70 -14.80 10.06
C GLN A 34 25.56 -13.92 9.15
N ARG A 35 25.47 -14.07 7.83
CA ARG A 35 26.19 -13.22 6.86
C ARG A 35 25.67 -11.78 6.86
N ILE A 36 24.35 -11.59 7.01
CA ILE A 36 23.74 -10.25 7.20
C ILE A 36 24.21 -9.61 8.51
N ARG A 37 24.37 -10.39 9.60
CA ARG A 37 24.95 -9.88 10.86
C ARG A 37 26.42 -9.49 10.74
N ALA A 38 27.22 -10.26 10.01
CA ALA A 38 28.64 -9.96 9.79
C ALA A 38 28.86 -8.67 8.97
N ASP A 39 28.02 -8.43 7.97
CA ASP A 39 28.07 -7.19 7.16
C ASP A 39 27.62 -5.95 7.95
N LEU A 40 26.80 -6.12 8.99
CA LEU A 40 26.38 -5.04 9.91
C LEU A 40 27.42 -4.72 11.00
N THR A 41 28.42 -5.58 11.21
CA THR A 41 29.48 -5.39 12.22
C THR A 41 30.79 -4.82 11.66
N SER A 42 30.87 -4.60 10.35
CA SER A 42 32.05 -3.96 9.75
C SER A 42 31.97 -2.43 9.97
N PRO A 43 32.92 -1.81 10.70
CA PRO A 43 32.90 -0.39 10.99
C PRO A 43 33.19 0.39 9.70
N ARG A 44 32.14 0.73 8.94
CA ARG A 44 32.23 1.77 7.93
C ARG A 44 32.44 3.09 8.67
N GLN A 45 33.57 3.76 8.39
CA GLN A 45 33.79 5.12 8.86
C GLN A 45 32.59 5.98 8.44
N PRO A 46 31.86 6.60 9.39
CA PRO A 46 30.74 7.46 9.06
C PRO A 46 31.30 8.70 8.35
N THR A 47 31.03 8.81 7.05
CA THR A 47 31.12 10.11 6.37
C THR A 47 30.11 11.01 7.06
N THR A 48 30.59 11.97 7.84
CA THR A 48 29.74 12.90 8.61
C THR A 48 29.07 13.89 7.66
N GLN A 49 28.09 13.44 6.88
CA GLN A 49 27.10 14.33 6.30
C GLN A 49 26.30 14.91 7.47
N ARG A 50 26.55 16.18 7.80
CA ARG A 50 25.84 16.90 8.85
C ARG A 50 24.34 16.88 8.54
N CYS A 51 23.55 16.37 9.47
CA CYS A 51 22.09 16.33 9.36
C CYS A 51 21.54 17.76 9.25
N THR A 52 20.87 18.09 8.14
CA THR A 52 20.31 19.43 7.86
C THR A 52 18.89 19.62 8.43
N CYS A 53 18.42 18.69 9.26
CA CYS A 53 17.10 18.81 9.85
C CYS A 53 17.09 19.97 10.88
N PRO A 54 15.94 20.66 11.08
CA PRO A 54 15.84 21.77 12.01
C PRO A 54 16.22 21.43 13.46
N ARG A 55 16.22 20.15 13.83
CA ARG A 55 16.64 19.67 15.16
C ARG A 55 18.16 19.52 15.30
N CYS A 56 18.88 19.19 14.23
CA CYS A 56 20.32 18.89 14.29
C CYS A 56 21.19 20.04 13.80
N ALA A 57 20.63 20.97 13.02
CA ALA A 57 21.25 22.23 12.67
C ALA A 57 20.28 23.37 13.04
N PRO A 58 20.18 23.75 14.34
CA PRO A 58 19.44 24.95 14.71
C PRO A 58 20.14 26.13 14.06
N THR A 59 19.61 26.65 12.95
CA THR A 59 20.05 27.93 12.38
C THR A 59 19.81 29.00 13.44
N LEU A 60 20.91 29.47 14.04
CA LEU A 60 20.90 30.31 15.25
C LEU A 60 20.18 31.65 15.09
N TYR A 61 19.87 32.11 13.88
CA TYR A 61 19.03 33.30 13.68
C TYR A 61 18.24 33.19 12.37
N SER A 62 17.00 32.73 12.47
CA SER A 62 15.95 33.14 11.53
C SER A 62 14.66 33.27 12.34
N PRO A 63 13.89 34.35 12.21
CA PRO A 63 12.63 34.55 12.94
C PRO A 63 11.59 33.60 12.36
N HIS A 64 11.71 32.31 12.67
CA HIS A 64 10.76 31.31 12.26
C HIS A 64 9.53 31.43 13.14
N ARG A 65 8.48 31.98 12.55
CA ARG A 65 7.08 31.69 12.91
C ARG A 65 6.95 30.21 13.25
N HIS A 66 6.25 29.91 14.34
CA HIS A 66 6.04 28.55 14.77
C HIS A 66 5.32 27.78 13.64
N PRO A 67 5.55 26.47 13.44
CA PRO A 67 4.82 25.67 12.43
C PRO A 67 3.28 25.66 12.59
N ALA A 68 2.76 26.27 13.67
CA ALA A 68 1.35 26.53 13.89
C ALA A 68 0.84 27.80 13.19
N ASP A 69 1.73 28.73 12.81
CA ASP A 69 1.40 30.10 12.36
C ASP A 69 1.51 30.29 10.84
N THR A 70 1.86 29.24 10.10
CA THR A 70 1.94 29.27 8.62
C THR A 70 0.75 28.51 8.03
N PRO A 71 -0.01 29.07 7.08
CA PRO A 71 -1.10 28.35 6.41
C PRO A 71 -0.55 27.06 5.79
N ARG A 72 -0.93 25.91 6.37
CA ARG A 72 -0.30 24.58 6.19
C ARG A 72 -0.29 24.02 4.76
N LEU A 73 -0.94 24.67 3.79
CA LEU A 73 -1.17 24.10 2.47
C LEU A 73 -0.53 24.88 1.31
N LEU A 74 0.01 26.08 1.53
CA LEU A 74 0.52 26.93 0.43
C LEU A 74 2.00 26.70 0.07
N ASN A 75 2.79 26.00 0.89
CA ASN A 75 4.22 25.74 0.64
C ASN A 75 4.55 24.25 0.47
N ILE A 76 3.87 23.56 -0.45
CA ILE A 76 4.32 22.24 -0.93
C ILE A 76 5.61 22.35 -1.77
N GLN A 77 5.98 23.57 -2.22
CA GLN A 77 7.34 23.90 -2.66
C GLN A 77 8.30 23.82 -1.46
N GLY A 78 8.71 22.63 -1.04
CA GLY A 78 9.59 22.54 0.13
C GLY A 78 9.88 21.17 0.73
N LEU A 79 9.40 20.06 0.16
CA LEU A 79 9.88 18.76 0.62
C LEU A 79 11.35 18.59 0.26
N ARG A 80 12.23 18.88 1.23
CA ARG A 80 13.66 18.57 1.09
C ARG A 80 13.91 17.09 1.35
N PHE A 81 14.81 16.52 0.56
CA PHE A 81 15.27 15.15 0.71
C PHE A 81 15.74 14.90 2.15
N ARG A 82 15.23 13.83 2.76
CA ARG A 82 15.70 13.33 4.07
C ARG A 82 15.72 14.35 5.23
N SER A 83 14.76 15.27 5.27
CA SER A 83 14.76 16.34 6.29
C SER A 83 13.53 16.38 7.19
N HIS A 84 12.55 15.49 7.00
CA HIS A 84 11.25 15.59 7.65
C HIS A 84 11.05 14.53 8.72
N ASP A 85 10.23 14.85 9.71
CA ASP A 85 9.69 13.83 10.60
C ASP A 85 8.69 12.95 9.83
N ALA A 86 8.81 11.63 9.94
CA ALA A 86 8.01 10.68 9.17
C ALA A 86 6.51 10.80 9.47
N TRP A 87 6.13 11.07 10.73
CA TRP A 87 4.74 11.25 11.11
C TRP A 87 4.16 12.54 10.52
N ASN A 88 4.88 13.66 10.64
CA ASN A 88 4.47 14.92 10.04
C ASN A 88 4.33 14.82 8.52
N LEU A 89 5.25 14.09 7.86
CA LEU A 89 5.20 13.84 6.42
C LEU A 89 3.96 13.02 6.02
N ALA A 90 3.67 11.94 6.75
CA ALA A 90 2.46 11.14 6.55
C ALA A 90 1.17 11.96 6.74
N ASN A 91 1.13 12.78 7.80
CA ASN A 91 0.00 13.64 8.11
C ASN A 91 -0.21 14.72 7.03
N LEU A 92 0.87 15.34 6.55
CA LEU A 92 0.83 16.33 5.48
C LEU A 92 0.27 15.73 4.19
N ALA A 93 0.77 14.56 3.79
CA ALA A 93 0.27 13.85 2.60
C ALA A 93 -1.22 13.51 2.75
N ALA A 94 -1.62 12.91 3.88
CA ALA A 94 -3.01 12.56 4.15
C ALA A 94 -3.96 13.77 4.08
N GLN A 95 -3.58 14.90 4.70
CA GLN A 95 -4.38 16.12 4.69
C GLN A 95 -4.59 16.66 3.27
N SER A 96 -3.63 16.48 2.37
CA SER A 96 -3.69 17.02 1.01
C SER A 96 -4.81 16.43 0.13
N PHE A 97 -5.31 15.25 0.49
CA PHE A 97 -6.42 14.59 -0.22
C PHE A 97 -7.62 14.30 0.67
N ALA A 98 -7.60 14.78 1.92
CA ALA A 98 -8.71 14.69 2.85
C ALA A 98 -9.92 15.49 2.34
N THR A 99 -11.14 15.04 2.64
CA THR A 99 -12.38 15.73 2.22
C THR A 99 -12.53 17.13 2.80
N SER A 100 -11.91 17.38 3.96
CA SER A 100 -11.94 18.67 4.65
C SER A 100 -11.01 19.73 4.07
N HIS A 101 -10.11 19.35 3.15
CA HIS A 101 -9.16 20.28 2.55
C HIS A 101 -9.30 20.27 1.02
N PRO A 102 -9.30 21.46 0.38
CA PRO A 102 -9.32 21.52 -1.07
C PRO A 102 -8.03 20.93 -1.63
N MET A 103 -8.16 19.99 -2.57
CA MET A 103 -7.02 19.49 -3.35
C MET A 103 -6.41 20.63 -4.16
N THR A 104 -5.09 20.63 -4.31
CA THR A 104 -4.39 21.58 -5.19
C THR A 104 -4.85 21.45 -6.65
N LYS A 105 -4.66 22.50 -7.46
CA LYS A 105 -4.98 22.45 -8.91
C LYS A 105 -4.32 21.24 -9.58
N ARG A 106 -3.03 20.99 -9.32
CA ARG A 106 -2.29 19.84 -9.87
C ARG A 106 -2.90 18.49 -9.47
N GLN A 107 -3.30 18.33 -8.21
CA GLN A 107 -4.01 17.14 -7.74
C GLN A 107 -5.36 16.96 -8.43
N GLN A 108 -6.12 18.04 -8.60
CA GLN A 108 -7.41 18.00 -9.30
C GLN A 108 -7.24 17.64 -10.78
N ASP A 109 -6.21 18.19 -11.44
CA ASP A 109 -5.89 17.89 -12.84
C ASP A 109 -5.53 16.40 -12.99
N ALA A 110 -4.64 15.89 -12.14
CA ALA A 110 -4.28 14.47 -12.11
C ALA A 110 -5.49 13.57 -11.80
N LEU A 111 -6.40 14.00 -10.92
CA LEU A 111 -7.62 13.25 -10.62
C LEU A 111 -8.59 13.21 -11.81
N ARG A 112 -8.74 14.31 -12.55
CA ARG A 112 -9.56 14.34 -13.77
C ARG A 112 -8.98 13.43 -14.83
N GLU A 113 -7.67 13.48 -15.00
CA GLU A 113 -6.98 12.60 -15.93
C GLU A 113 -7.10 11.13 -15.51
N TRP A 114 -6.90 10.81 -14.24
CA TRP A 114 -7.12 9.46 -13.70
C TRP A 114 -8.53 8.96 -14.03
N LYS A 115 -9.56 9.77 -13.78
CA LYS A 115 -10.95 9.38 -14.05
C LYS A 115 -11.19 9.14 -15.54
N HIS A 116 -10.61 9.98 -16.41
CA HIS A 116 -10.70 9.80 -17.85
C HIS A 116 -10.01 8.50 -18.30
N TRP A 117 -8.77 8.30 -17.88
CA TRP A 117 -7.98 7.10 -18.16
C TRP A 117 -8.68 5.84 -17.64
N TRP A 118 -9.14 5.85 -16.39
CA TRP A 118 -9.88 4.75 -15.78
C TRP A 118 -11.18 4.44 -16.53
N ALA A 119 -11.95 5.47 -16.91
CA ALA A 119 -13.17 5.29 -17.69
C ALA A 119 -12.87 4.57 -19.01
N LEU A 120 -11.83 4.98 -19.75
CA LEU A 120 -11.42 4.31 -21.00
C LEU A 120 -11.02 2.85 -20.77
N SER A 121 -10.23 2.57 -19.73
CA SER A 121 -9.82 1.20 -19.38
C SER A 121 -10.99 0.31 -18.96
N THR A 122 -12.05 0.89 -18.38
CA THR A 122 -13.26 0.14 -17.99
C THR A 122 -14.30 0.02 -19.11
N ALA A 123 -14.26 0.93 -20.10
CA ALA A 123 -15.22 0.98 -21.19
C ALA A 123 -14.89 0.00 -22.34
N SER A 124 -13.64 -0.47 -22.44
CA SER A 124 -13.18 -1.43 -23.46
C SER A 124 -14.07 -2.69 -23.46
N PRO A 125 -14.90 -2.89 -24.50
CA PRO A 125 -15.86 -3.98 -24.55
C PRO A 125 -15.19 -5.27 -25.05
N ALA A 126 -13.92 -5.52 -24.74
CA ALA A 126 -13.15 -6.68 -25.23
C ALA A 126 -13.87 -8.04 -24.95
N TRP A 127 -14.78 -8.09 -23.98
CA TRP A 127 -15.63 -9.24 -23.71
C TRP A 127 -16.73 -9.50 -24.76
N LYS A 128 -17.14 -8.50 -25.56
CA LYS A 128 -18.15 -8.67 -26.62
C LYS A 128 -17.63 -9.48 -27.81
N GLN A 129 -16.32 -9.72 -27.89
CA GLN A 129 -15.70 -10.54 -28.94
C GLN A 129 -15.32 -11.94 -28.47
N GLN A 130 -15.84 -12.45 -27.35
CA GLN A 130 -15.77 -13.90 -27.17
C GLN A 130 -16.53 -14.56 -28.32
N PRO A 131 -15.87 -15.44 -29.11
CA PRO A 131 -16.55 -16.15 -30.19
C PRO A 131 -17.73 -16.86 -29.57
N LYS A 132 -18.95 -16.52 -30.01
CA LYS A 132 -20.18 -17.18 -29.60
C LYS A 132 -19.95 -18.67 -29.82
N LYS A 133 -19.67 -19.43 -28.74
CA LYS A 133 -19.60 -20.88 -28.85
C LYS A 133 -20.91 -21.32 -29.50
N PRO A 134 -20.87 -22.14 -30.56
CA PRO A 134 -22.08 -22.58 -31.23
C PRO A 134 -23.02 -23.19 -30.18
N ARG A 135 -24.26 -22.69 -30.14
CA ARG A 135 -25.30 -23.10 -29.19
C ARG A 135 -25.56 -24.61 -29.33
N SER A 136 -24.86 -25.44 -28.56
CA SER A 136 -25.34 -26.79 -28.30
C SER A 136 -26.48 -26.73 -27.29
N ARG A 137 -27.56 -27.43 -27.63
CA ARG A 137 -28.88 -27.35 -27.01
C ARG A 137 -28.94 -27.91 -25.59
N LYS A 138 -29.85 -27.30 -24.81
CA LYS A 138 -30.60 -27.82 -23.65
C LYS A 138 -29.80 -28.27 -22.41
N TRP A 139 -29.67 -27.35 -21.46
CA TRP A 139 -29.81 -27.66 -20.02
C TRP A 139 -30.81 -26.69 -19.41
N ALA A 140 -31.93 -27.23 -18.96
CA ALA A 140 -32.99 -26.51 -18.29
C ALA A 140 -32.72 -26.46 -16.76
N SER A 141 -33.22 -25.38 -16.16
CA SER A 141 -33.59 -25.23 -14.75
C SER A 141 -32.53 -25.44 -13.66
N ALA A 142 -31.89 -24.34 -13.24
CA ALA A 142 -31.71 -23.97 -11.82
C ALA A 142 -31.28 -22.50 -11.72
N SER A 143 -32.22 -21.64 -11.36
CA SER A 143 -32.07 -20.20 -11.15
C SER A 143 -31.33 -19.90 -9.84
N HIS A 144 -30.02 -20.13 -9.80
CA HIS A 144 -29.13 -19.47 -8.86
C HIS A 144 -28.55 -18.22 -9.53
N HIS A 145 -28.89 -17.04 -9.01
CA HIS A 145 -28.23 -15.78 -9.36
C HIS A 145 -26.78 -15.82 -8.83
N SER A 146 -25.92 -16.52 -9.56
CA SER A 146 -24.48 -16.33 -9.44
C SER A 146 -24.18 -14.88 -9.82
N PRO A 147 -23.45 -14.11 -8.97
CA PRO A 147 -22.99 -12.80 -9.39
C PRO A 147 -22.20 -12.96 -10.70
N PRO A 148 -22.32 -12.01 -11.64
CA PRO A 148 -21.62 -12.12 -12.91
C PRO A 148 -20.12 -12.35 -12.64
N PRO A 149 -19.49 -13.30 -13.35
CA PRO A 149 -18.06 -13.57 -13.18
C PRO A 149 -17.29 -12.27 -13.35
N ASN A 150 -16.35 -12.01 -12.44
CA ASN A 150 -15.56 -10.79 -12.35
C ASN A 150 -15.05 -10.35 -13.74
N LEU A 151 -15.69 -9.32 -14.30
CA LEU A 151 -15.56 -8.84 -15.69
C LEU A 151 -14.21 -8.17 -16.03
N TRP A 152 -13.16 -8.40 -15.22
CA TRP A 152 -11.93 -7.60 -15.21
C TRP A 152 -10.66 -8.36 -15.63
N THR A 153 -10.78 -9.64 -16.00
CA THR A 153 -9.60 -10.53 -16.15
C THR A 153 -8.78 -10.32 -17.42
N HIS A 154 -9.27 -9.58 -18.42
CA HIS A 154 -8.62 -9.58 -19.74
C HIS A 154 -7.87 -8.30 -20.14
N ASP A 155 -8.13 -7.13 -19.53
CA ASP A 155 -7.55 -5.87 -20.04
C ASP A 155 -6.57 -5.17 -19.07
N LEU A 156 -6.21 -5.82 -17.97
CA LEU A 156 -5.15 -5.33 -17.08
C LEU A 156 -3.94 -6.27 -17.04
N ALA A 157 -4.09 -7.50 -17.56
CA ALA A 157 -2.96 -8.34 -17.95
C ALA A 157 -2.19 -7.73 -19.15
N SER A 158 -2.82 -6.81 -19.88
CA SER A 158 -2.24 -5.98 -20.94
C SER A 158 -1.62 -4.67 -20.43
N LEU A 159 -1.67 -4.38 -19.11
CA LEU A 159 -0.96 -3.22 -18.55
C LEU A 159 0.52 -3.41 -18.81
N ASN A 160 1.00 -2.74 -19.86
CA ASN A 160 2.43 -2.60 -20.09
C ASN A 160 3.02 -1.65 -19.05
N ILE A 161 4.35 -1.68 -18.93
CA ILE A 161 5.07 -0.87 -17.94
C ILE A 161 4.82 0.64 -18.16
N GLN A 162 4.60 1.06 -19.41
CA GLN A 162 4.34 2.46 -19.75
C GLN A 162 3.01 2.94 -19.16
N THR A 163 1.98 2.10 -19.21
CA THR A 163 0.66 2.42 -18.64
C THR A 163 0.75 2.51 -17.12
N LEU A 164 1.50 1.63 -16.47
CA LEU A 164 1.75 1.71 -15.04
C LEU A 164 2.62 2.91 -14.65
N ALA A 165 3.60 3.29 -15.48
CA ALA A 165 4.37 4.50 -15.25
C ALA A 165 3.45 5.74 -15.28
N ARG A 166 2.48 5.78 -16.19
CA ARG A 166 1.47 6.84 -16.18
C ARG A 166 0.61 6.81 -14.92
N ALA A 167 0.16 5.63 -14.50
CA ALA A 167 -0.58 5.47 -13.25
C ALA A 167 0.24 5.95 -12.04
N LEU A 168 1.54 5.64 -12.00
CA LEU A 168 2.47 6.09 -10.96
C LEU A 168 2.51 7.61 -10.88
N ASP A 169 2.62 8.34 -11.99
CA ASP A 169 2.64 9.80 -12.00
C ASP A 169 1.34 10.43 -11.48
N LEU A 170 0.20 9.85 -11.88
CA LEU A 170 -1.12 10.31 -11.44
C LEU A 170 -1.29 10.05 -9.94
N LEU A 171 -0.94 8.85 -9.47
CA LEU A 171 -1.02 8.50 -8.05
C LEU A 171 -0.04 9.33 -7.21
N ALA A 172 1.16 9.60 -7.71
CA ALA A 172 2.15 10.48 -7.08
C ALA A 172 1.57 11.89 -6.90
N SER A 173 0.88 12.38 -7.93
CA SER A 173 0.25 13.69 -7.87
C SER A 173 -0.95 13.73 -6.95
N ILE A 174 -1.81 12.71 -6.96
CA ILE A 174 -3.02 12.65 -6.12
C ILE A 174 -2.66 12.51 -4.63
N PHE A 175 -1.81 11.55 -4.27
CA PHE A 175 -1.60 11.15 -2.88
C PHE A 175 -0.30 11.65 -2.25
N PHE A 176 0.70 11.98 -3.07
CA PHE A 176 2.07 12.24 -2.59
C PHE A 176 2.59 13.60 -3.01
N LEU A 177 1.68 14.59 -3.16
CA LEU A 177 2.04 15.99 -3.41
C LEU A 177 2.90 16.19 -4.68
N SER A 178 2.83 15.24 -5.62
CA SER A 178 3.72 15.14 -6.79
C SER A 178 5.22 15.10 -6.45
N ALA A 179 5.58 14.75 -5.22
CA ALA A 179 6.95 14.75 -4.74
C ALA A 179 7.78 13.60 -5.36
N LEU A 180 7.13 12.47 -5.63
CA LEU A 180 7.81 11.23 -5.99
C LEU A 180 8.31 11.12 -7.44
N THR A 181 7.61 11.72 -8.41
CA THR A 181 7.85 11.48 -9.84
C THR A 181 9.30 11.66 -10.32
N PRO A 182 10.05 12.71 -9.94
CA PRO A 182 11.44 12.85 -10.39
C PRO A 182 12.42 11.83 -9.76
N HIS A 183 11.98 11.08 -8.76
CA HIS A 183 12.83 10.21 -7.94
C HIS A 183 12.41 8.73 -8.00
N LEU A 184 11.38 8.39 -8.77
CA LEU A 184 10.86 7.03 -8.87
C LEU A 184 11.15 6.41 -10.23
N THR A 185 11.67 5.19 -10.23
CA THR A 185 11.71 4.31 -11.38
C THR A 185 10.84 3.07 -11.12
N LEU A 186 10.16 2.60 -12.16
CA LEU A 186 9.28 1.44 -12.07
C LEU A 186 9.77 0.34 -13.01
N HIS A 187 9.92 -0.86 -12.47
CA HIS A 187 10.32 -2.04 -13.24
C HIS A 187 9.45 -3.25 -12.90
N TRP A 188 9.38 -4.19 -13.85
CA TRP A 188 8.87 -5.51 -13.58
C TRP A 188 9.91 -6.34 -12.84
N GLY A 189 9.51 -6.92 -11.72
CA GLY A 189 10.33 -7.81 -10.90
C GLY A 189 10.43 -9.22 -11.46
N ASN A 190 10.22 -9.45 -12.75
CA ASN A 190 10.46 -10.75 -13.39
C ASN A 190 11.69 -10.72 -14.33
N THR A 191 12.32 -9.55 -14.53
CA THR A 191 13.51 -9.41 -15.36
C THR A 191 14.77 -9.37 -14.49
N PRO A 192 15.81 -10.17 -14.79
CA PRO A 192 17.14 -9.96 -14.23
C PRO A 192 17.63 -8.53 -14.47
N PRO A 193 18.45 -7.95 -13.56
CA PRO A 193 18.99 -8.55 -12.34
C PRO A 193 18.03 -8.46 -11.14
N HIS A 194 16.82 -7.92 -11.32
CA HIS A 194 15.90 -7.53 -10.25
C HIS A 194 14.71 -8.50 -10.09
N ALA A 195 14.93 -9.79 -10.35
CA ALA A 195 13.88 -10.79 -10.21
C ALA A 195 13.44 -10.92 -8.74
N LEU A 196 12.17 -10.62 -8.47
CA LEU A 196 11.52 -10.81 -7.18
C LEU A 196 11.21 -12.29 -6.96
N PRO A 197 11.28 -12.79 -5.71
CA PRO A 197 10.76 -14.11 -5.39
C PRO A 197 9.26 -14.20 -5.75
N PRO A 198 8.75 -15.38 -6.15
CA PRO A 198 7.34 -15.55 -6.49
C PRO A 198 6.36 -15.17 -5.37
N THR A 199 6.82 -15.13 -4.12
CA THR A 199 6.04 -14.76 -2.94
C THR A 199 5.89 -13.25 -2.74
N HIS A 200 6.67 -12.43 -3.42
CA HIS A 200 6.63 -10.98 -3.27
C HIS A 200 5.70 -10.37 -4.32
N ARG A 201 4.82 -9.47 -3.87
CA ARG A 201 3.92 -8.69 -4.73
C ARG A 201 4.67 -7.51 -5.34
N GLY A 202 5.39 -6.76 -4.51
CA GLY A 202 6.23 -5.65 -4.91
C GLY A 202 7.41 -5.49 -3.95
N LEU A 203 8.29 -4.55 -4.28
CA LEU A 203 9.40 -4.12 -3.42
C LEU A 203 9.89 -2.74 -3.83
N THR A 204 10.06 -1.84 -2.86
CA THR A 204 10.83 -0.61 -3.02
C THR A 204 12.29 -0.81 -2.62
N ILE A 205 13.21 -0.42 -3.50
CA ILE A 205 14.66 -0.47 -3.29
C ILE A 205 15.24 0.94 -3.43
N PHE A 206 16.24 1.26 -2.62
CA PHE A 206 17.07 2.46 -2.76
C PHE A 206 18.48 2.04 -3.18
N PRO A 207 18.88 2.26 -4.44
CA PRO A 207 20.21 1.87 -4.91
C PRO A 207 21.31 2.50 -4.06
N PRO A 208 22.35 1.75 -3.66
CA PRO A 208 23.37 2.24 -2.74
C PRO A 208 24.14 3.46 -3.28
N HIS A 209 24.30 3.54 -4.61
CA HIS A 209 24.98 4.63 -5.30
C HIS A 209 24.08 5.83 -5.62
N ASN A 210 22.77 5.69 -5.47
CA ASN A 210 21.82 6.77 -5.74
C ASN A 210 20.62 6.70 -4.78
N GLN A 211 20.85 7.08 -3.53
CA GLN A 211 19.81 7.12 -2.50
C GLN A 211 18.71 8.16 -2.80
N ASN A 212 18.94 9.04 -3.77
CA ASN A 212 17.97 10.00 -4.29
C ASN A 212 17.02 9.37 -5.33
N GLN A 213 17.21 8.09 -5.66
CA GLN A 213 16.27 7.34 -6.50
C GLN A 213 15.70 6.17 -5.71
N ALA A 214 14.39 6.00 -5.83
CA ALA A 214 13.67 4.83 -5.39
C ALA A 214 13.29 4.01 -6.64
N LEU A 215 13.58 2.71 -6.58
CA LEU A 215 13.22 1.73 -7.60
C LEU A 215 12.06 0.89 -7.05
N ILE A 216 10.90 0.96 -7.69
CA ILE A 216 9.76 0.08 -7.40
C ILE A 216 9.81 -1.11 -8.36
N LEU A 217 9.85 -2.31 -7.79
CA LEU A 217 9.72 -3.57 -8.51
C LEU A 217 8.31 -4.12 -8.26
N LEU A 218 7.58 -4.46 -9.31
CA LEU A 218 6.28 -5.14 -9.21
C LEU A 218 6.37 -6.52 -9.82
N ASN A 219 5.80 -7.54 -9.17
CA ASN A 219 5.75 -8.88 -9.73
C ASN A 219 4.47 -9.08 -10.56
N PRO A 220 4.53 -9.01 -11.91
CA PRO A 220 3.32 -9.10 -12.74
C PRO A 220 2.69 -10.50 -12.72
N THR A 221 3.47 -11.54 -12.41
CA THR A 221 3.02 -12.93 -12.42
C THR A 221 2.53 -13.41 -11.06
N HIS A 222 2.57 -12.56 -10.02
CA HIS A 222 2.07 -12.91 -8.70
C HIS A 222 0.56 -13.25 -8.79
N PRO A 223 0.09 -14.39 -8.25
CA PRO A 223 -1.30 -14.83 -8.41
C PRO A 223 -2.34 -13.77 -8.04
N PHE A 224 -2.07 -13.00 -6.98
CA PHE A 224 -2.93 -11.90 -6.55
C PHE A 224 -3.12 -10.81 -7.62
N HIS A 225 -2.08 -10.47 -8.37
CA HIS A 225 -2.14 -9.46 -9.44
C HIS A 225 -2.84 -9.99 -10.69
N VAL A 226 -2.58 -11.25 -11.03
CA VAL A 226 -3.24 -11.93 -12.15
C VAL A 226 -4.75 -12.04 -11.92
N LEU A 227 -5.17 -12.36 -10.70
CA LEU A 227 -6.58 -12.54 -10.34
C LEU A 227 -7.30 -11.21 -10.10
N ASN A 228 -6.60 -10.19 -9.63
CA ASN A 228 -7.17 -8.89 -9.34
C ASN A 228 -6.18 -7.78 -9.72
N PRO A 229 -6.35 -7.14 -10.87
CA PRO A 229 -5.40 -6.14 -11.31
C PRO A 229 -5.53 -4.80 -10.57
N ARG A 230 -6.64 -4.54 -9.86
CA ARG A 230 -6.70 -3.44 -8.88
C ARG A 230 -5.75 -3.68 -7.72
N ALA A 231 -5.43 -4.94 -7.45
CA ALA A 231 -4.46 -5.31 -6.45
C ALA A 231 -3.03 -4.98 -6.90
N LEU A 232 -2.74 -4.95 -8.21
CA LEU A 232 -1.46 -4.43 -8.72
C LEU A 232 -1.33 -2.92 -8.44
N LEU A 233 -2.40 -2.14 -8.64
CA LEU A 233 -2.42 -0.71 -8.28
C LEU A 233 -2.31 -0.50 -6.77
N SER A 234 -2.92 -1.38 -5.98
CA SER A 234 -2.82 -1.33 -4.52
C SER A 234 -1.39 -1.64 -4.04
N THR A 235 -0.73 -2.63 -4.65
CA THR A 235 0.70 -2.91 -4.44
C THR A 235 1.57 -1.73 -4.87
N LEU A 236 1.29 -1.10 -6.02
CA LEU A 236 2.01 0.10 -6.43
C LEU A 236 1.89 1.23 -5.39
N LEU A 237 0.69 1.51 -4.88
CA LEU A 237 0.49 2.50 -3.81
C LEU A 237 1.19 2.12 -2.49
N HIS A 238 1.22 0.83 -2.14
CA HIS A 238 1.98 0.31 -1.02
C HIS A 238 3.47 0.65 -1.15
N GLU A 239 4.07 0.31 -2.30
CA GLU A 239 5.49 0.55 -2.56
C GLU A 239 5.81 2.06 -2.67
N MET A 240 4.91 2.85 -3.27
CA MET A 240 5.03 4.32 -3.32
C MET A 240 5.00 4.95 -1.92
N THR A 241 4.25 4.37 -0.97
CA THR A 241 4.23 4.83 0.42
C THR A 241 5.59 4.62 1.08
N HIS A 242 6.22 3.45 0.87
CA HIS A 242 7.60 3.20 1.31
C HIS A 242 8.58 4.19 0.69
N ALA A 243 8.45 4.42 -0.62
CA ALA A 243 9.29 5.36 -1.35
C ALA A 243 9.17 6.77 -0.76
N PHE A 244 7.95 7.26 -0.55
CA PHE A 244 7.68 8.60 -0.04
C PHE A 244 8.23 8.81 1.36
N LEU A 245 7.91 7.90 2.29
CA LEU A 245 8.34 8.02 3.66
C LEU A 245 9.86 7.93 3.75
N THR A 246 10.50 6.96 3.10
CA THR A 246 11.96 6.77 3.18
C THR A 246 12.73 7.89 2.50
N HIS A 247 12.22 8.43 1.40
CA HIS A 247 12.93 9.46 0.62
C HIS A 247 12.93 10.83 1.34
N TYR A 248 11.84 11.18 2.01
CA TYR A 248 11.70 12.50 2.64
C TYR A 248 11.89 12.49 4.17
N SER A 249 11.77 11.34 4.85
CA SER A 249 12.03 11.28 6.29
C SER A 249 13.51 11.39 6.63
N CYS A 250 13.80 12.06 7.74
CA CYS A 250 15.14 12.16 8.28
C CYS A 250 15.68 10.77 8.62
N PRO A 251 16.86 10.37 8.11
CA PRO A 251 17.30 8.99 8.19
C PRO A 251 17.63 8.62 9.64
N ALA A 252 17.54 7.32 9.91
CA ALA A 252 18.04 6.68 11.12
C ALA A 252 19.42 7.24 11.55
N SER A 253 20.37 7.33 10.62
CA SER A 253 21.74 7.81 10.88
C SER A 253 21.85 9.23 11.44
N CYS A 254 20.76 10.01 11.48
CA CYS A 254 20.72 11.30 12.17
C CYS A 254 20.44 11.10 13.67
N THR A 255 21.47 11.30 14.51
CA THR A 255 21.44 11.06 15.97
C THR A 255 20.26 11.72 16.69
N GLY A 256 19.85 12.92 16.29
CA GLY A 256 18.71 13.64 16.89
C GLY A 256 17.34 13.19 16.40
N CYS A 257 17.27 12.35 15.37
CA CYS A 257 16.04 11.89 14.74
C CYS A 257 15.83 10.38 14.80
N GLN A 258 16.87 9.58 15.07
CA GLN A 258 16.83 8.11 15.11
C GLN A 258 15.62 7.58 15.88
N GLN A 259 15.40 8.05 17.12
CA GLN A 259 14.29 7.59 17.95
C GLN A 259 12.92 7.87 17.33
N LEU A 260 12.73 9.04 16.71
CA LEU A 260 11.50 9.40 16.02
C LEU A 260 11.34 8.62 14.72
N TYR A 261 12.43 8.38 14.00
CA TYR A 261 12.43 7.56 12.79
C TYR A 261 11.99 6.13 13.12
N ASP A 262 12.61 5.49 14.11
CA ASP A 262 12.29 4.11 14.51
C ASP A 262 10.84 3.99 15.01
N ALA A 263 10.39 4.94 15.83
CA ALA A 263 9.03 4.95 16.34
C ALA A 263 7.95 5.10 15.25
N ASN A 264 8.27 5.74 14.12
CA ASN A 264 7.28 6.06 13.08
C ASN A 264 7.40 5.20 11.82
N ILE A 265 8.61 4.84 11.40
CA ILE A 265 8.87 3.98 10.24
C ILE A 265 8.78 2.51 10.63
N GLY A 266 9.13 2.16 11.86
CA GLY A 266 9.14 0.77 12.31
C GLY A 266 10.30 -0.05 11.74
N VAL A 267 10.44 -1.27 12.25
CA VAL A 267 11.52 -2.22 11.91
C VAL A 267 11.39 -2.70 10.46
N THR A 268 10.17 -2.88 9.98
CA THR A 268 9.89 -3.45 8.65
C THR A 268 9.49 -2.38 7.64
N GLY A 269 9.51 -1.10 8.03
CA GLY A 269 8.99 0.01 7.23
C GLY A 269 7.47 0.21 7.33
N HIS A 270 6.77 -0.61 8.11
CA HIS A 270 5.31 -0.57 8.29
C HIS A 270 4.88 -0.02 9.65
N GLY A 271 5.66 0.88 10.21
CA GLY A 271 5.40 1.53 11.50
C GLY A 271 4.22 2.52 11.46
N ARG A 272 4.11 3.31 12.52
CA ARG A 272 2.97 4.20 12.77
C ARG A 272 2.66 5.16 11.60
N ALA A 273 3.67 5.79 11.01
CA ALA A 273 3.47 6.75 9.92
C ALA A 273 2.94 6.06 8.65
N TRP A 274 3.51 4.89 8.31
CA TRP A 274 3.06 4.08 7.18
C TRP A 274 1.62 3.59 7.38
N GLN A 275 1.31 3.06 8.56
CA GLN A 275 -0.03 2.56 8.93
C GLN A 275 -1.09 3.67 8.86
N PHE A 276 -0.74 4.88 9.30
CA PHE A 276 -1.64 6.02 9.22
C PHE A 276 -1.87 6.45 7.77
N LEU A 277 -0.79 6.70 7.01
CA LEU A 277 -0.92 7.18 5.63
C LEU A 277 -1.68 6.20 4.74
N THR A 278 -1.36 4.91 4.83
CA THR A 278 -2.05 3.87 4.03
C THR A 278 -3.52 3.75 4.39
N ARG A 279 -3.91 3.90 5.67
CA ARG A 279 -5.32 3.92 6.08
C ARG A 279 -6.06 5.07 5.41
N GLU A 280 -5.46 6.26 5.39
CA GLU A 280 -6.07 7.44 4.77
C GLU A 280 -6.16 7.28 3.24
N ILE A 281 -5.15 6.68 2.60
CA ILE A 281 -5.20 6.33 1.17
C ILE A 281 -6.34 5.33 0.92
N GLU A 282 -6.40 4.20 1.63
CA GLU A 282 -7.45 3.18 1.50
C GLU A 282 -8.85 3.80 1.65
N ALA A 283 -9.05 4.68 2.63
CA ALA A 283 -10.30 5.38 2.85
C ALA A 283 -10.67 6.35 1.70
N ALA A 284 -9.67 6.95 1.04
CA ALA A 284 -9.87 7.89 -0.06
C ALA A 284 -10.04 7.21 -1.44
N MET A 285 -9.53 5.98 -1.61
CA MET A 285 -9.56 5.25 -2.89
C MET A 285 -10.95 5.13 -3.53
N PRO A 286 -12.04 4.79 -2.82
CA PRO A 286 -13.36 4.67 -3.45
C PRO A 286 -13.84 5.98 -4.07
N ARG A 287 -13.57 7.11 -3.39
CA ARG A 287 -13.98 8.45 -3.85
C ARG A 287 -13.08 9.00 -4.95
N LEU A 288 -11.77 8.79 -4.83
CA LEU A 288 -10.79 9.38 -5.74
C LEU A 288 -10.54 8.49 -6.95
N LEU A 289 -10.32 7.19 -6.73
CA LEU A 289 -9.95 6.25 -7.78
C LEU A 289 -11.13 5.48 -8.37
N GLY A 290 -12.29 5.48 -7.69
CA GLY A 290 -13.49 4.77 -8.15
C GLY A 290 -13.47 3.27 -7.85
N PHE A 291 -12.57 2.80 -6.97
CA PHE A 291 -12.52 1.41 -6.52
C PHE A 291 -12.02 1.29 -5.07
N GLU A 292 -12.41 0.20 -4.41
CA GLU A 292 -11.87 -0.21 -3.12
C GLU A 292 -10.56 -1.00 -3.34
N GLY A 293 -9.53 -0.69 -2.55
CA GLY A 293 -8.27 -1.43 -2.54
C GLY A 293 -7.75 -1.58 -1.12
N MET A 294 -6.88 -2.58 -0.94
CA MET A 294 -6.21 -2.86 0.32
C MET A 294 -4.71 -2.76 0.08
N LEU A 295 -4.03 -1.92 0.84
CA LEU A 295 -2.59 -1.71 0.79
C LEU A 295 -1.85 -2.73 1.69
N GLY A 296 -2.55 -3.74 2.21
CA GLY A 296 -1.96 -4.80 3.04
C GLY A 296 -1.72 -4.39 4.49
N ARG A 297 -2.46 -3.39 4.99
CA ARG A 297 -2.23 -2.79 6.32
C ARG A 297 -2.21 -3.81 7.46
N GLU A 298 -3.15 -4.76 7.42
CA GLU A 298 -3.30 -5.76 8.48
C GLU A 298 -2.15 -6.77 8.47
N GLU A 299 -1.79 -7.31 7.30
CA GLU A 299 -0.66 -8.23 7.17
C GLU A 299 0.65 -7.56 7.58
N CYS A 300 0.83 -6.30 7.17
CA CYS A 300 2.01 -5.50 7.50
C CYS A 300 2.06 -5.10 8.98
N PHE A 301 0.92 -4.82 9.61
CA PHE A 301 0.86 -4.53 11.04
C PHE A 301 1.30 -5.74 11.87
N LEU A 302 0.83 -6.95 11.52
CA LEU A 302 1.24 -8.17 12.19
C LEU A 302 2.73 -8.46 11.99
N THR A 303 3.23 -8.23 10.77
CA THR A 303 4.66 -8.38 10.44
C THR A 303 5.53 -7.42 11.26
N GLU A 304 5.14 -6.16 11.37
CA GLU A 304 5.81 -5.15 12.20
C GLU A 304 5.78 -5.53 13.68
N LEU A 305 4.61 -5.94 14.20
CA LEU A 305 4.45 -6.37 15.58
C LEU A 305 5.35 -7.58 15.91
N TRP A 306 5.43 -8.57 15.03
CA TRP A 306 6.35 -9.70 15.20
C TRP A 306 7.81 -9.26 15.16
N ALA A 307 8.18 -8.35 14.26
CA ALA A 307 9.54 -7.83 14.15
C ALA A 307 10.00 -7.08 15.42
N GLN A 308 9.06 -6.46 16.15
CA GLN A 308 9.32 -5.79 17.44
C GLN A 308 9.39 -6.75 18.64
N GLY A 309 9.38 -8.06 18.40
CA GLY A 309 9.38 -9.08 19.46
C GLY A 309 7.98 -9.50 19.92
N GLY A 310 6.96 -9.30 19.06
CA GLY A 310 5.59 -9.71 19.29
C GLY A 310 4.74 -8.72 20.07
N TRP A 311 3.46 -9.06 20.22
CA TRP A 311 2.59 -8.35 21.16
C TRP A 311 3.15 -8.54 22.56
N ARG A 312 3.72 -7.47 23.13
CA ARG A 312 4.00 -7.40 24.56
C ARG A 312 2.74 -6.80 25.18
N PRO A 313 1.78 -7.62 25.68
CA PRO A 313 0.72 -7.06 26.51
C PRO A 313 1.47 -6.32 27.62
N GLY A 314 1.22 -5.01 27.74
CA GLY A 314 2.07 -4.11 28.51
C GLY A 314 2.48 -4.79 29.80
N VAL A 315 3.78 -5.09 29.93
CA VAL A 315 4.38 -5.30 31.24
C VAL A 315 4.00 -4.02 31.96
N GLY A 316 3.06 -4.13 32.89
CA GLY A 316 2.28 -2.99 33.33
C GLY A 316 3.19 -1.82 33.64
N CYS A 317 2.73 -0.62 33.32
CA CYS A 317 3.11 0.52 34.14
C CYS A 317 2.52 0.33 35.56
N GLU A 318 2.73 -0.83 36.19
CA GLU A 318 2.49 -1.12 37.59
C GLU A 318 3.71 -0.60 38.34
N GLY A 319 3.82 0.73 38.35
CA GLY A 319 4.93 1.44 38.94
C GLY A 319 4.46 2.81 39.40
N GLY A 320 3.48 2.81 40.31
CA GLY A 320 3.15 3.98 41.13
C GLY A 320 1.89 4.72 40.73
N LEU A 321 0.75 4.28 41.26
CA LEU A 321 -0.06 5.05 42.24
C LEU A 321 -1.46 4.41 42.33
N LEU A 322 -1.62 3.60 43.38
CA LEU A 322 -2.82 3.40 44.19
C LEU A 322 -4.19 3.53 43.49
N GLY A 323 -4.91 2.41 43.37
CA GLY A 323 -6.37 2.44 43.28
C GLY A 323 -6.96 1.32 42.45
N GLY A 324 -7.54 0.32 43.12
CA GLY A 324 -8.20 -0.82 42.49
C GLY A 324 -9.24 -0.41 41.43
N GLY A 325 -9.04 -0.87 40.20
CA GLY A 325 -9.94 -0.61 39.09
C GLY A 325 -9.89 -1.77 38.09
N ARG A 326 -11.03 -2.46 37.97
CA ARG A 326 -11.31 -3.66 37.17
C ARG A 326 -10.51 -3.78 35.86
N GLU A 327 -9.91 -4.95 35.66
CA GLU A 327 -9.30 -5.41 34.41
C GLU A 327 -10.30 -5.35 33.24
N GLY A 328 -10.21 -4.30 32.44
CA GLY A 328 -10.83 -4.23 31.13
C GLY A 328 -9.99 -4.97 30.11
N LEU A 329 -10.20 -6.28 29.96
CA LEU A 329 -9.60 -7.08 28.89
C LEU A 329 -10.02 -6.50 27.53
N VAL A 330 -9.17 -5.72 26.88
CA VAL A 330 -9.36 -5.29 25.49
C VAL A 330 -9.13 -6.50 24.59
N ARG A 331 -10.20 -7.28 24.33
CA ARG A 331 -10.20 -8.33 23.31
C ARG A 331 -10.15 -7.68 21.93
N PHE A 332 -8.97 -7.64 21.33
CA PHE A 332 -8.87 -7.57 19.87
C PHE A 332 -9.36 -8.91 19.30
N ARG A 333 -10.57 -8.91 18.72
CA ARG A 333 -10.95 -9.98 17.78
C ARG A 333 -10.14 -9.76 16.50
N VAL A 334 -8.94 -10.32 16.43
CA VAL A 334 -8.33 -10.62 15.14
C VAL A 334 -9.17 -11.76 14.57
N ALA A 335 -9.98 -11.47 13.55
CA ALA A 335 -10.68 -12.53 12.84
C ALA A 335 -9.63 -13.39 12.13
N GLY A 336 -9.37 -14.56 12.73
CA GLY A 336 -8.66 -15.71 12.17
C GLY A 336 -7.63 -15.47 11.07
N VAL A 337 -6.35 -15.35 11.44
CA VAL A 337 -5.25 -15.69 10.52
C VAL A 337 -5.21 -17.21 10.42
N GLY A 338 -5.98 -17.76 9.48
CA GLY A 338 -6.11 -19.19 9.25
C GLY A 338 -6.43 -19.51 7.79
N ARG A 339 -5.38 -19.85 7.03
CA ARG A 339 -5.40 -20.58 5.74
C ARG A 339 -6.59 -20.32 4.80
N GLY A 340 -6.45 -19.31 3.95
CA GLY A 340 -6.55 -19.45 2.48
C GLY A 340 -7.91 -19.67 1.83
N VAL A 341 -9.01 -19.82 2.56
CA VAL A 341 -10.35 -19.99 1.96
C VAL A 341 -11.44 -19.11 2.58
N ASP A 342 -11.20 -18.52 3.77
CA ASP A 342 -12.23 -17.77 4.53
C ASP A 342 -12.18 -16.24 4.40
N ASP A 343 -11.13 -15.65 3.85
CA ASP A 343 -10.99 -14.18 3.76
C ASP A 343 -12.10 -13.52 2.94
N MET A 344 -12.56 -14.20 1.88
CA MET A 344 -13.68 -13.72 1.06
C MET A 344 -15.02 -13.76 1.81
N GLU A 345 -15.20 -14.69 2.75
CA GLU A 345 -16.43 -14.80 3.53
C GLU A 345 -16.48 -13.76 4.66
N VAL A 346 -15.31 -13.42 5.23
CA VAL A 346 -15.15 -12.29 6.15
C VAL A 346 -15.50 -10.97 5.44
N LEU A 347 -14.92 -10.71 4.26
CA LEU A 347 -15.23 -9.51 3.46
C LEU A 347 -16.71 -9.44 3.07
N ARG A 348 -17.34 -10.57 2.70
CA ARG A 348 -18.79 -10.65 2.44
C ARG A 348 -19.62 -10.34 3.68
N ARG A 349 -19.20 -10.83 4.86
CA ARG A 349 -19.90 -10.57 6.13
C ARG A 349 -19.83 -9.09 6.52
N GLU A 350 -18.69 -8.46 6.36
CA GLU A 350 -18.55 -7.02 6.61
C GLU A 350 -19.39 -6.18 5.64
N ARG A 351 -19.38 -6.52 4.35
CA ARG A 351 -20.19 -5.85 3.33
C ARG A 351 -21.69 -5.95 3.67
N ARG A 352 -22.18 -7.16 4.02
CA ARG A 352 -23.56 -7.36 4.49
C ARG A 352 -23.87 -6.50 5.72
N GLY A 353 -22.94 -6.38 6.66
CA GLY A 353 -23.09 -5.52 7.84
C GLY A 353 -23.14 -4.01 7.51
N ARG A 354 -22.38 -3.54 6.50
CA ARG A 354 -22.44 -2.15 6.02
C ARG A 354 -23.76 -1.86 5.29
N GLU A 355 -24.20 -2.74 4.41
CA GLU A 355 -25.47 -2.61 3.68
C GLU A 355 -26.69 -2.66 4.61
N ALA A 356 -26.67 -3.51 5.65
CA ALA A 356 -27.73 -3.58 6.64
C ALA A 356 -27.86 -2.26 7.43
N ARG A 357 -26.73 -1.64 7.80
CA ARG A 357 -26.70 -0.33 8.48
C ARG A 357 -27.23 0.79 7.59
N GLN A 358 -26.87 0.80 6.30
CA GLN A 358 -27.39 1.77 5.34
C GLN A 358 -28.91 1.62 5.13
N ARG A 359 -29.41 0.38 4.98
CA ARG A 359 -30.86 0.11 4.89
C ARG A 359 -31.60 0.53 6.16
N GLY A 360 -31.00 0.32 7.34
CA GLY A 360 -31.54 0.78 8.61
C GLY A 360 -31.67 2.30 8.70
N MET A 361 -30.65 3.05 8.26
CA MET A 361 -30.71 4.52 8.21
C MET A 361 -31.74 5.04 7.21
N ALA A 362 -31.85 4.42 6.02
CA ALA A 362 -32.85 4.80 5.03
C ALA A 362 -34.28 4.63 5.55
N ARG A 363 -34.58 3.49 6.22
CA ARG A 363 -35.89 3.25 6.85
C ARG A 363 -36.23 4.27 7.92
N ARG A 364 -35.26 4.67 8.76
CA ARG A 364 -35.48 5.69 9.79
C ARG A 364 -35.77 7.07 9.18
N LYS A 365 -35.13 7.44 8.08
CA LYS A 365 -35.43 8.68 7.34
C LYS A 365 -36.83 8.65 6.73
N SER A 366 -37.25 7.54 6.12
CA SER A 366 -38.60 7.40 5.56
C SER A 366 -39.69 7.50 6.62
N PHE A 367 -39.46 6.94 7.82
CA PHE A 367 -40.40 7.03 8.94
C PHE A 367 -40.53 8.47 9.47
N ALA A 368 -39.42 9.20 9.60
CA ALA A 368 -39.43 10.61 10.02
C ALA A 368 -40.14 11.54 9.02
N ILE A 369 -40.11 11.23 7.72
CA ILE A 369 -40.82 11.99 6.70
C ILE A 369 -42.33 11.69 6.72
N GLY A 370 -42.72 10.43 7.02
CA GLY A 370 -44.13 10.04 7.14
C GLY A 370 -44.86 10.73 8.29
N GLN A 371 -44.20 10.98 9.42
CA GLN A 371 -44.82 11.65 10.57
C GLN A 371 -45.04 13.16 10.40
N ARG A 372 -44.44 13.81 9.39
CA ARG A 372 -44.64 15.24 9.12
C ARG A 372 -45.78 15.55 8.16
N ARG A 373 -46.54 14.55 7.71
CA ARG A 373 -47.58 14.71 6.68
C ARG A 373 -49.02 14.47 7.15
N ASN A 374 -49.33 14.68 8.43
CA ASN A 374 -50.73 14.68 8.86
C ASN A 374 -51.10 15.90 9.73
N PRO A 375 -51.32 17.08 9.13
CA PRO A 375 -51.88 18.22 9.83
C PRO A 375 -53.36 18.37 9.47
N PHE A 376 -54.29 17.55 9.98
CA PHE A 376 -55.72 17.88 10.00
C PHE A 376 -56.49 16.80 10.77
N PHE A 377 -56.91 17.10 12.01
CA PHE A 377 -58.19 16.68 12.60
C PHE A 377 -58.36 17.44 13.93
N TRP A 378 -59.17 18.50 13.91
CA TRP A 378 -59.77 19.09 15.10
C TRP A 378 -61.25 18.72 15.08
N PRO A 379 -61.82 18.14 16.15
CA PRO A 379 -63.27 18.01 16.26
C PRO A 379 -63.88 19.33 16.76
N GLN A 380 -65.08 19.64 16.26
CA GLN A 380 -65.94 20.71 16.76
C GLN A 380 -66.60 20.32 18.09
#